data_AF-A0A7C8J6F8-F1
#
_entry.id   AF-A0A7C8J6F8-F1
#
_cell.length_a   1.000
_cell.length_b   1.000
_cell.length_c   1.000
_cell.angle_alpha   90.00
_cell.angle_beta   90.00
_cell.angle_gamma   90.00
#
_symmetry.space_group_name_H-M   'P 1'
#
loop_
_entity.id
_entity.type
_entity.pdbx_description
1 polymer ?
#
loop_
_entity_poly.entity_id
_entity_poly.type
_entity_poly.pdbx_seq_one_letter_code
_entity_poly.pdbx_strand_id
1 'polypeptide(L)'
;MVFVAICVWLVWGELSLYLDGKSEEHFSVQGGEGHFMQINLDVIVAMPCDSLHVNVQDAAGDRILAGDLLHKASADFISADTHSLPQKLKNKDSREGGPSYDGSEEVIKKAGKKKKFKLNLPKRPKGKSCRIWGSMDVNRVMGDFHITAKGHGYWDPGQHVDHESKQNL
;
A
#
# COMPACT_ATOMS: atom_id res chain seq x y z
N MET A 1 -34.09 -8.03 -46.21
CA MET A 1 -33.07 -7.01 -45.89
C MET A 1 -33.14 -6.54 -44.44
N VAL A 2 -34.32 -6.15 -43.92
CA VAL A 2 -34.47 -5.69 -42.53
C VAL A 2 -34.01 -6.72 -41.49
N PHE A 3 -34.35 -8.00 -41.66
CA PHE A 3 -33.96 -9.07 -40.73
C PHE A 3 -32.43 -9.25 -40.65
N VAL A 4 -31.74 -9.18 -41.80
CA VAL A 4 -30.27 -9.28 -41.87
C VAL A 4 -29.61 -8.09 -41.19
N ALA A 5 -30.16 -6.88 -41.37
CA ALA A 5 -29.65 -5.69 -40.70
C ALA A 5 -29.77 -5.77 -39.17
N ILE A 6 -30.87 -6.31 -38.65
CA ILE A 6 -31.07 -6.53 -37.21
C ILE A 6 -30.07 -7.57 -36.67
N CYS A 7 -29.85 -8.68 -37.38
CA CYS A 7 -28.87 -9.68 -36.98
C CYS A 7 -27.44 -9.13 -36.93
N VAL A 8 -27.03 -8.34 -37.93
CA VAL A 8 -25.71 -7.70 -37.94
C VAL A 8 -25.56 -6.71 -36.78
N TRP A 9 -26.61 -5.94 -36.46
CA TRP A 9 -26.60 -5.01 -35.34
C TRP A 9 -26.47 -5.73 -33.99
N LEU A 10 -27.19 -6.82 -33.77
CA LEU A 10 -27.09 -7.62 -32.55
C LEU A 10 -25.71 -8.29 -32.41
N VAL A 11 -25.18 -8.85 -33.50
CA VAL A 11 -23.83 -9.44 -33.50
C VAL A 11 -22.77 -8.40 -33.16
N TRP A 12 -22.90 -7.17 -33.67
CA TRP A 12 -21.97 -6.09 -33.32
C TRP A 12 -22.08 -5.68 -31.85
N GLY A 13 -23.29 -5.65 -31.29
CA GLY A 13 -23.53 -5.36 -29.87
C GLY A 13 -22.90 -6.39 -28.94
N GLU A 14 -23.16 -7.67 -29.17
CA GLU A 14 -22.57 -8.77 -28.39
C GLU A 14 -21.06 -8.85 -28.58
N LEU A 15 -20.55 -8.62 -29.80
CA LEU A 15 -19.11 -8.57 -30.06
C LEU A 15 -18.44 -7.42 -29.30
N SER A 16 -19.07 -6.24 -29.26
CA SER A 16 -18.57 -5.10 -28.50
C SER A 16 -18.55 -5.38 -27.00
N LEU A 17 -19.56 -6.07 -26.46
CA LEU A 17 -19.63 -6.47 -25.06
C LEU A 17 -18.62 -7.57 -24.71
N TYR A 18 -18.43 -8.54 -25.62
CA TYR A 18 -17.42 -9.59 -25.47
C TYR A 18 -16.00 -9.01 -25.45
N LEU A 19 -15.74 -8.01 -26.28
CA LEU A 19 -14.46 -7.30 -26.33
C LEU A 19 -14.23 -6.37 -25.13
N ASP A 20 -15.29 -5.96 -24.42
CA ASP A 20 -15.20 -5.08 -23.24
C ASP A 20 -14.66 -5.80 -22.00
N GLY A 21 -14.59 -7.15 -22.02
CA GLY A 21 -13.83 -7.97 -21.09
C GLY A 21 -14.11 -7.71 -19.60
N LYS A 22 -15.04 -8.46 -19.01
CA LYS A 22 -15.30 -8.36 -17.56
C LYS A 22 -14.29 -9.16 -16.75
N SER A 23 -13.80 -8.57 -15.67
CA SER A 23 -12.95 -9.26 -14.69
C SER A 23 -13.84 -9.99 -13.67
N GLU A 24 -13.89 -11.32 -13.74
CA GLU A 24 -14.60 -12.15 -12.76
C GLU A 24 -13.62 -12.60 -11.66
N GLU A 25 -13.82 -12.14 -10.43
CA GLU A 25 -13.02 -12.54 -9.26
C GLU A 25 -13.69 -13.75 -8.59
N HIS A 26 -13.07 -14.93 -8.70
CA HIS A 26 -13.60 -16.17 -8.11
C HIS A 26 -13.02 -16.45 -6.72
N PHE A 27 -13.89 -16.60 -5.73
CA PHE A 27 -13.50 -17.07 -4.41
C PHE A 27 -13.39 -18.59 -4.38
N SER A 28 -12.23 -19.11 -3.97
CA SER A 28 -12.01 -20.53 -3.73
C SER A 28 -11.54 -20.74 -2.29
N VAL A 29 -11.88 -21.89 -1.71
CA VAL A 29 -11.39 -22.26 -0.37
C VAL A 29 -9.92 -22.69 -0.50
N GLN A 30 -9.03 -21.99 0.18
CA GLN A 30 -7.61 -22.35 0.19
C GLN A 30 -7.37 -23.55 1.12
N GLY A 31 -7.30 -24.74 0.54
CA GLY A 31 -6.92 -25.98 1.24
C GLY A 31 -5.41 -26.18 1.28
N GLY A 32 -4.73 -25.47 2.18
CA GLY A 32 -3.29 -25.61 2.39
C GLY A 32 -2.74 -24.54 3.31
N GLU A 33 -1.98 -24.94 4.32
CA GLU A 33 -1.26 -24.04 5.23
C GLU A 33 0.13 -23.72 4.67
N GLY A 34 0.25 -22.59 3.99
CA GLY A 34 1.56 -21.97 3.81
C GLY A 34 2.00 -21.39 5.15
N HIS A 35 3.17 -21.79 5.65
CA HIS A 35 3.69 -21.29 6.93
C HIS A 35 4.25 -19.87 6.82
N PHE A 36 4.80 -19.51 5.65
CA PHE A 36 5.46 -18.22 5.39
C PHE A 36 4.79 -17.45 4.25
N MET A 37 4.86 -16.13 4.32
CA MET A 37 4.38 -15.18 3.33
C MET A 37 5.42 -14.08 3.16
N GLN A 38 5.72 -13.73 1.91
CA GLN A 38 6.60 -12.60 1.61
C GLN A 38 5.79 -11.31 1.54
N ILE A 39 6.20 -10.30 2.30
CA ILE A 39 5.66 -8.95 2.22
C ILE A 39 6.68 -8.07 1.50
N ASN A 40 6.24 -7.46 0.40
CA ASN A 40 7.00 -6.46 -0.34
C ASN A 40 6.51 -5.07 0.04
N LEU A 41 7.41 -4.21 0.51
CA LEU A 41 7.09 -2.88 0.99
C LEU A 41 7.98 -1.84 0.32
N ASP A 42 7.40 -0.71 -0.08
CA ASP A 42 8.11 0.52 -0.46
C ASP A 42 7.26 1.71 0.00
N VAL A 43 7.70 2.39 1.04
CA VAL A 43 6.96 3.51 1.66
C VAL A 43 7.91 4.63 2.06
N ILE A 44 7.45 5.88 1.93
CA ILE A 44 8.18 7.06 2.40
C ILE A 44 7.42 7.65 3.58
N VAL A 45 8.10 7.75 4.72
CA VAL A 45 7.58 8.30 5.97
C VAL A 45 8.19 9.67 6.21
N ALA A 46 7.36 10.65 6.56
CA ALA A 46 7.75 12.02 6.86
C ALA A 46 8.49 12.15 8.23
N MET A 47 9.54 11.36 8.42
CA MET A 47 10.36 11.30 9.63
C MET A 47 11.76 10.79 9.26
N PRO A 48 12.86 11.25 9.91
CA PRO A 48 14.21 10.76 9.64
C PRO A 48 14.38 9.29 10.03
N CYS A 49 15.21 8.58 9.29
CA CYS A 49 15.41 7.13 9.45
C CYS A 49 15.92 6.75 10.84
N ASP A 50 16.77 7.57 11.45
CA ASP A 50 17.36 7.28 12.76
C ASP A 50 16.34 7.30 13.89
N SER A 51 15.24 8.03 13.71
CA SER A 51 14.15 8.13 14.67
C SER A 51 13.00 7.15 14.43
N LEU A 52 13.11 6.30 13.40
CA LEU A 52 12.06 5.35 13.02
C LEU A 52 12.41 3.92 13.42
N HIS A 53 11.42 3.26 14.01
CA HIS A 53 11.44 1.86 14.36
C HIS A 53 10.37 1.12 13.56
N VAL A 54 10.70 -0.06 13.05
CA VAL A 54 9.85 -0.84 12.15
C VAL A 54 9.88 -2.27 12.64
N ASN A 55 8.71 -2.82 12.92
CA ASN A 55 8.56 -4.10 13.57
C ASN A 55 7.35 -4.83 12.99
N VAL A 56 7.44 -6.15 13.00
CA VAL A 56 6.34 -7.07 12.72
C VAL A 56 6.10 -7.87 13.98
N GLN A 57 4.85 -7.95 14.42
CA GLN A 57 4.42 -8.84 15.48
C GLN A 57 3.31 -9.75 14.95
N ASP A 58 3.45 -11.04 15.18
CA ASP A 58 2.46 -12.03 14.76
C ASP A 58 1.57 -12.48 15.93
N ALA A 59 0.52 -13.24 15.63
CA ALA A 59 -0.37 -13.82 16.65
C ALA A 59 0.34 -14.84 17.56
N ALA A 60 1.48 -15.40 17.13
CA ALA A 60 2.32 -16.26 17.97
C ALA A 60 3.16 -15.44 18.98
N GLY A 61 3.18 -14.12 18.85
CA GLY A 61 3.96 -13.21 19.67
C GLY A 61 5.43 -13.14 19.28
N ASP A 62 5.80 -13.73 18.14
CA ASP A 62 7.14 -13.59 17.59
C ASP A 62 7.33 -12.18 17.04
N ARG A 63 8.49 -11.60 17.34
CA ARG A 63 8.85 -10.23 16.96
C ARG A 63 10.03 -10.28 16.02
N ILE A 64 9.75 -10.05 14.75
CA ILE A 64 10.80 -9.91 13.74
C ILE A 64 11.16 -8.43 13.68
N LEU A 65 12.42 -8.09 14.01
CA LEU A 65 12.97 -6.75 13.86
C LEU A 65 13.13 -6.44 12.36
N ALA A 66 12.02 -6.12 11.71
CA ALA A 66 11.94 -5.82 10.28
C ALA A 66 12.79 -4.60 9.90
N GLY A 67 13.15 -3.76 10.88
CA GLY A 67 14.08 -2.66 10.70
C GLY A 67 15.48 -3.03 10.22
N ASP A 68 15.93 -4.27 10.46
CA ASP A 68 17.25 -4.76 10.03
C ASP A 68 17.18 -5.52 8.69
N LEU A 69 16.01 -6.10 8.38
CA LEU A 69 15.76 -6.79 7.12
C LEU A 69 15.42 -5.81 5.98
N LEU A 70 14.79 -4.69 6.31
CA LEU A 70 14.37 -3.68 5.34
C LEU A 70 15.43 -2.58 5.20
N HIS A 71 15.61 -2.11 3.98
CA HIS A 71 16.52 -1.01 3.69
C HIS A 71 15.87 0.34 4.05
N LYS A 72 16.61 1.18 4.78
CA LYS A 72 16.22 2.55 5.14
C LYS A 72 17.15 3.54 4.46
N ALA A 73 16.58 4.50 3.72
CA ALA A 73 17.35 5.55 3.06
C ALA A 73 16.68 6.91 3.26
N SER A 74 17.47 7.98 3.38
CA SER A 74 16.91 9.32 3.40
C SER A 74 16.26 9.65 2.05
N ALA A 75 15.07 10.21 2.09
CA ALA A 75 14.30 10.59 0.92
C ALA A 75 13.71 12.00 1.09
N ASP A 76 13.16 12.54 0.01
CA ASP A 76 12.32 13.74 0.04
C ASP A 76 10.84 13.31 0.06
N PHE A 77 10.05 13.95 0.92
CA PHE A 77 8.62 13.69 1.01
C PHE A 77 7.90 14.47 -0.09
N ILE A 78 7.44 13.77 -1.13
CA ILE A 78 6.73 14.38 -2.25
C ILE A 78 5.22 14.29 -1.98
N SER A 79 4.67 15.34 -1.37
CA SER A 79 3.23 15.43 -1.06
C SER A 79 2.32 15.61 -2.29
N ALA A 80 2.89 15.77 -3.49
CA ALA A 80 2.16 16.14 -4.71
C ALA A 80 1.32 15.00 -5.31
N ASP A 81 1.61 13.74 -4.95
CA ASP A 81 0.88 12.54 -5.42
C ASP A 81 0.18 11.80 -4.27
N THR A 82 0.05 12.44 -3.11
CA THR A 82 -0.57 11.83 -1.93
C THR A 82 -2.09 11.91 -2.03
N HIS A 83 -2.74 10.75 -2.13
CA HIS A 83 -4.16 10.65 -1.84
C HIS A 83 -4.36 10.89 -0.35
N SER A 84 -5.09 11.96 0.01
CA SER A 84 -5.53 12.13 1.40
C SER A 84 -6.46 10.98 1.74
N LEU A 85 -6.14 10.24 2.81
CA LEU A 85 -7.08 9.31 3.40
C LEU A 85 -8.35 10.10 3.74
N PRO A 86 -9.55 9.69 3.28
CA PRO A 86 -10.77 10.37 3.62
C PRO A 86 -10.92 10.35 5.14
N GLN A 87 -10.73 11.50 5.78
CA GLN A 87 -10.83 11.70 7.22
C GLN A 87 -12.30 11.71 7.68
N LYS A 88 -13.06 10.69 7.26
CA LYS A 88 -14.49 10.53 7.50
C LYS A 88 -14.76 9.29 8.37
N LEU A 89 -14.00 9.09 9.44
CA LEU A 89 -14.23 8.01 10.41
C LEU A 89 -14.21 8.46 11.87
N LYS A 90 -14.33 9.77 12.15
CA LYS A 90 -14.38 10.25 13.54
C LYS A 90 -15.78 10.46 14.12
N ASN A 91 -16.85 10.25 13.36
CA ASN A 91 -18.19 10.41 13.95
C ASN A 91 -19.27 9.70 13.13
N LYS A 92 -19.42 8.39 13.31
CA LYS A 92 -20.69 7.66 13.37
C LYS A 92 -20.42 6.17 13.43
N ASP A 93 -21.27 5.50 14.18
CA ASP A 93 -21.32 4.08 14.49
C ASP A 93 -20.64 3.15 13.49
N SER A 94 -19.75 2.32 14.03
CA SER A 94 -19.45 0.94 13.64
C SER A 94 -20.38 0.38 12.57
N ARG A 95 -20.02 0.47 11.28
CA ARG A 95 -20.37 -0.52 10.22
C ARG A 95 -20.05 -0.18 8.77
N GLU A 96 -19.33 0.89 8.46
CA GLU A 96 -19.02 1.19 7.06
C GLU A 96 -17.52 1.08 6.81
N GLY A 97 -17.17 0.03 6.06
CA GLY A 97 -15.84 -0.23 5.57
C GLY A 97 -15.23 1.02 4.97
N GLY A 98 -13.93 1.22 5.21
CA GLY A 98 -13.15 2.21 4.49
C GLY A 98 -13.30 2.04 2.97
N PRO A 99 -12.83 3.00 2.16
CA PRO A 99 -12.97 2.92 0.70
C PRO A 99 -12.48 1.54 0.22
N SER A 100 -13.42 0.69 -0.18
CA SER A 100 -13.10 -0.60 -0.76
C SER A 100 -12.29 -0.31 -2.01
N TYR A 101 -11.03 -0.74 -2.01
CA TYR A 101 -10.29 -0.97 -3.25
C TYR A 101 -11.00 -2.13 -3.95
N ASP A 102 -12.09 -1.80 -4.63
CA ASP A 102 -12.98 -2.77 -5.25
C ASP A 102 -12.42 -3.15 -6.62
N GLY A 103 -11.49 -4.12 -6.57
CA GLY A 103 -11.13 -4.92 -7.73
C GLY A 103 -9.89 -4.48 -8.53
N SER A 104 -9.44 -5.44 -9.32
CA SER A 104 -8.35 -5.34 -10.31
C SER A 104 -8.65 -4.32 -11.41
N GLU A 105 -9.93 -4.01 -11.68
CA GLU A 105 -10.34 -3.12 -12.77
C GLU A 105 -9.84 -1.68 -12.61
N GLU A 106 -9.88 -1.09 -11.41
CA GLU A 106 -9.39 0.26 -11.19
C GLU A 106 -7.88 0.38 -11.43
N VAL A 107 -7.14 -0.67 -11.07
CA VAL A 107 -5.69 -0.75 -11.25
C VAL A 107 -5.37 -0.85 -12.74
N ILE A 108 -6.09 -1.70 -13.48
CA ILE A 108 -5.92 -1.89 -14.93
C ILE A 108 -6.29 -0.60 -15.70
N LYS A 109 -7.40 0.04 -15.34
CA LYS A 109 -7.86 1.33 -15.94
C LYS A 109 -6.86 2.46 -15.69
N LYS A 110 -6.17 2.47 -14.54
CA LYS A 110 -5.08 3.43 -14.25
C LYS A 110 -3.78 3.08 -14.98
N ALA A 111 -3.45 1.79 -15.14
CA ALA A 111 -2.24 1.34 -15.83
C ALA A 111 -2.22 1.70 -17.34
N GLY A 112 -3.38 1.73 -18.00
CA GLY A 112 -3.48 2.12 -19.41
C GLY A 112 -3.14 3.60 -19.70
N LYS A 113 -3.16 4.46 -18.69
CA LYS A 113 -2.84 5.89 -18.83
C LYS A 113 -1.33 6.09 -18.75
N LYS A 114 -0.64 6.08 -19.89
CA LYS A 114 0.78 6.45 -20.00
C LYS A 114 1.00 7.92 -19.61
N LYS A 115 1.09 8.21 -18.31
CA LYS A 115 1.64 9.48 -17.83
C LYS A 115 3.12 9.48 -18.20
N LYS A 116 3.57 10.47 -18.98
CA LYS A 116 5.01 10.69 -19.21
C LYS A 116 5.64 11.03 -17.87
N PHE A 117 6.33 10.07 -17.27
CA PHE A 117 7.10 10.29 -16.05
C PHE A 117 8.26 11.22 -16.38
N LYS A 118 8.18 12.47 -15.93
CA LYS A 118 9.31 13.40 -15.99
C LYS A 118 10.27 12.94 -14.91
N LEU A 119 11.37 12.30 -15.30
CA LEU A 119 12.46 11.94 -14.40
C LEU A 119 13.13 13.25 -13.95
N ASN A 120 12.62 13.82 -12.86
CA ASN A 120 13.35 14.85 -12.13
C ASN A 120 14.39 14.13 -11.29
N LEU A 121 15.67 14.27 -11.65
CA LEU A 121 16.75 13.76 -10.82
C LEU A 121 16.67 14.45 -9.45
N PRO A 122 16.50 13.70 -8.34
CA PRO A 122 16.28 14.32 -7.05
C PRO A 122 17.52 15.14 -6.65
N LYS A 123 17.27 16.34 -6.10
CA LYS A 123 18.27 17.03 -5.29
C LYS A 123 18.65 16.11 -4.13
N ARG A 124 19.85 16.25 -3.56
CA ARG A 124 20.23 15.46 -2.37
C ARG A 124 19.10 15.58 -1.33
N PRO A 125 18.54 14.44 -0.87
CA PRO A 125 17.37 14.48 -0.01
C PRO A 125 17.73 15.20 1.28
N LYS A 126 16.82 16.05 1.78
CA LYS A 126 17.09 16.91 2.94
C LYS A 126 17.14 16.17 4.28
N GLY A 127 17.17 14.82 4.26
CA GLY A 127 17.23 13.98 5.45
C GLY A 127 15.98 14.03 6.35
N LYS A 128 14.92 14.73 5.93
CA LYS A 128 13.70 14.93 6.73
C LYS A 128 12.70 13.78 6.63
N SER A 129 12.84 12.91 5.64
CA SER A 129 11.97 11.77 5.44
C SER A 129 12.77 10.51 5.18
N CYS A 130 12.17 9.36 5.45
CA CYS A 130 12.79 8.06 5.32
C CYS A 130 12.01 7.19 4.36
N ARG A 131 12.68 6.66 3.34
CA ARG A 131 12.18 5.59 2.49
C ARG A 131 12.56 4.25 3.09
N ILE A 132 11.55 3.43 3.34
CA ILE A 132 11.67 2.05 3.83
C ILE A 132 11.26 1.16 2.68
N TRP A 133 12.17 0.31 2.21
CA TRP A 133 11.88 -0.58 1.09
C TRP A 133 12.57 -1.94 1.23
N GLY A 134 11.96 -2.97 0.66
CA GLY A 134 12.51 -4.32 0.65
C GLY A 134 11.44 -5.39 0.65
N SER A 135 11.90 -6.63 0.81
CA SER A 135 11.07 -7.81 1.00
C SER A 135 11.42 -8.49 2.31
N MET A 136 10.41 -8.96 3.03
CA MET A 136 10.59 -9.72 4.27
C MET A 136 9.69 -10.94 4.26
N ASP A 137 10.20 -12.05 4.78
CA ASP A 137 9.43 -13.28 4.93
C ASP A 137 8.88 -13.34 6.36
N VAL A 138 7.56 -13.38 6.48
CA VAL A 138 6.83 -13.41 7.76
C VAL A 138 5.95 -14.64 7.85
N ASN A 139 5.53 -15.00 9.06
CA ASN A 139 4.56 -16.07 9.25
C ASN A 139 3.21 -15.68 8.63
N ARG A 140 2.58 -16.63 7.95
CA ARG A 140 1.26 -16.43 7.32
C ARG A 140 0.13 -16.59 8.34
N VAL A 141 0.10 -15.67 9.30
CA VAL A 141 -0.90 -15.60 10.36
C VAL A 141 -1.39 -14.16 10.52
N MET A 142 -2.44 -13.98 11.30
CA MET A 142 -2.85 -12.63 11.71
C MET A 142 -1.71 -11.97 12.48
N GLY A 143 -1.37 -10.74 12.13
CA GLY A 143 -0.29 -9.99 12.76
C GLY A 143 -0.39 -8.51 12.44
N ASP A 144 0.42 -7.72 13.12
CA ASP A 144 0.54 -6.29 12.93
C ASP A 144 1.94 -5.92 12.43
N PHE A 145 1.96 -5.04 11.43
CA PHE A 145 3.15 -4.34 10.99
C PHE A 145 3.00 -2.88 11.39
N HIS A 146 3.88 -2.40 12.25
CA HIS A 146 3.84 -1.02 12.71
C HIS A 146 5.15 -0.30 12.43
N ILE A 147 5.00 0.98 12.08
CA ILE A 147 6.10 1.93 11.94
C ILE A 147 5.89 2.96 13.04
N THR A 148 6.82 3.03 13.98
CA THR A 148 6.73 3.92 15.14
C THR A 148 7.96 4.78 15.28
N ALA A 149 7.82 5.89 16.01
CA ALA A 149 8.98 6.67 16.44
C ALA A 149 9.76 5.89 17.52
N LYS A 150 11.09 5.97 17.52
CA LYS A 150 11.91 5.38 18.59
C LYS A 150 11.49 5.93 19.96
N GLY A 151 11.35 5.04 20.94
CA GLY A 151 10.81 5.36 22.27
C GLY A 151 9.28 5.41 22.34
N HIS A 152 8.59 5.26 21.21
CA HIS A 152 7.13 5.15 21.15
C HIS A 152 6.73 3.77 20.60
N GLY A 153 6.07 2.97 21.43
CA GLY A 153 5.62 1.61 21.10
C GLY A 153 6.44 0.52 21.78
N TYR A 154 7.76 0.53 21.59
CA TYR A 154 8.68 -0.43 22.22
C TYR A 154 9.79 0.31 22.97
N TRP A 155 10.13 -0.22 24.14
CA TRP A 155 11.20 0.32 24.97
C TRP A 155 12.55 -0.02 24.32
N ASP A 156 13.22 0.99 23.76
CA ASP A 156 14.60 0.90 23.32
C ASP A 156 15.48 1.68 24.32
N PRO A 157 16.51 1.06 24.91
CA PRO A 157 17.35 1.72 25.89
C PRO A 157 18.20 2.83 25.22
N GLY A 158 17.77 4.08 25.35
CA GLY A 158 18.62 5.26 25.17
C GLY A 158 18.26 6.20 24.01
N GLN A 159 17.28 5.88 23.16
CA GLN A 159 16.83 6.79 22.09
C GLN A 159 15.30 7.01 22.17
N HIS A 160 14.91 8.09 22.84
CA HIS A 160 13.54 8.60 22.86
C HIS A 160 13.44 9.83 21.95
N VAL A 161 12.49 9.82 21.01
CA VAL A 161 12.23 10.98 20.16
C VAL A 161 11.45 12.02 20.95
N ASP A 162 11.94 13.25 21.00
CA ASP A 162 11.27 14.33 21.73
C ASP A 162 9.86 14.64 21.19
N HIS A 163 8.93 14.85 22.10
CA HIS A 163 7.51 15.09 21.82
C HIS A 163 7.24 16.47 21.21
N GLU A 164 8.16 17.42 21.36
CA GLU A 164 8.02 18.78 20.80
C GLU A 164 8.68 18.93 19.42
N SER A 165 9.31 17.89 18.89
CA SER A 165 9.98 17.92 17.59
C SER A 165 8.98 17.98 16.42
N LYS A 166 8.35 19.16 16.24
CA LYS A 166 7.58 19.47 15.05
C LYS A 166 8.52 19.56 13.86
N GLN A 167 8.54 18.51 13.06
CA GLN A 167 9.28 18.51 11.81
C GLN A 167 8.51 19.40 10.83
N ASN A 168 8.97 20.65 10.71
CA ASN A 168 8.50 21.59 9.70
C ASN A 168 8.82 20.99 8.32
N LEU A 169 7.81 20.40 7.70
CA LEU A 169 7.87 19.81 6.38
C LEU A 169 8.02 20.90 5.33
#